data_AF-A0AAD4HPL3-F1
#
_entry.id   AF-A0AAD4HPL3-F1
#
_cell.length_a   1.000
_cell.length_b   1.000
_cell.length_c   1.000
_cell.angle_alpha   90.00
_cell.angle_beta   90.00
_cell.angle_gamma   90.00
#
_symmetry.space_group_name_H-M   'P 1'
#
loop_
_entity.id
_entity.type
_entity.pdbx_description
1 polymer ?
#
loop_
_entity_poly.entity_id
_entity_poly.type
_entity_poly.pdbx_seq_one_letter_code
_entity_poly.pdbx_strand_id
1 'polypeptide(L)'
;MTDPSGTLPPQLLLQVEILTLMLDLIVTLCTESIGFVHGISLRSALASESRLRFNTNLRLLTAVSRWYNPNGTLFNGISAVLLIISYSSASVVISTNTNALGVVLYGSTIAIVGMPLLILGIALLLQVIIALSAMRVIKILTWSYSPFDVTAALVHHTQLTPATFRCMRRVSDLDTYGGPAKPPETQPSTWHAHPSIRKVVIFLWVIVAAYTGWAALAMYISNRFSAGSGSVPLTLQTWSFFQNWDGDFLTYGLPSGNLHGWILLFVSIAGVQGPLTLGLHCSELIANVIRDERQWRCATRSQGLRVAANPLKHIFTHPLYLILFVAKPFLHWMFGLSFDIRTYAINDTLGFLSISMFTAQIWNLCIALFIFASFFTFVTLRRPHSPQPAAYGHLQTLANLVDEWSPVMWWGHKEDGIPYCHAGTSDHPLPDVKMDCVYAGSGTGSLVPLS
;
A
#
# COMPACT_ATOMS: atom_id res chain seq x y z
N MET A 1 -10.27 37.13 33.95
CA MET A 1 -11.37 36.81 33.01
C MET A 1 -11.06 35.41 32.49
N THR A 2 -11.51 34.42 33.25
CA THR A 2 -11.13 33.00 33.14
C THR A 2 -12.29 32.26 32.51
N ASP A 3 -12.04 31.58 31.39
CA ASP A 3 -13.00 30.69 30.76
C ASP A 3 -13.19 29.45 31.67
N PRO A 4 -14.39 29.22 32.23
CA PRO A 4 -14.63 28.13 33.20
C PRO A 4 -14.82 26.75 32.54
N SER A 5 -14.60 26.64 31.23
CA SER A 5 -14.93 25.47 30.41
C SER A 5 -14.01 24.24 30.61
N GLY A 6 -12.86 24.38 31.28
CA GLY A 6 -11.96 23.24 31.53
C GLY A 6 -11.42 22.59 30.24
N THR A 7 -11.55 23.26 29.09
CA THR A 7 -11.05 22.78 27.80
C THR A 7 -9.54 22.97 27.70
N LEU A 8 -8.84 21.96 27.17
CA LEU A 8 -7.41 22.05 26.84
C LEU A 8 -7.14 23.28 25.95
N PRO A 9 -6.02 24.00 26.16
CA PRO A 9 -5.68 25.12 25.30
C PRO A 9 -5.50 24.63 23.86
N PRO A 10 -6.09 25.29 22.85
CA PRO A 10 -6.12 24.80 21.46
C PRO A 10 -4.72 24.59 20.87
N GLN A 11 -3.73 25.35 21.35
CA GLN A 11 -2.33 25.21 20.94
C GLN A 11 -1.71 23.87 21.34
N LEU A 12 -2.05 23.33 22.52
CA LEU A 12 -1.50 22.07 23.00
C LEU A 12 -2.10 20.88 22.24
N LEU A 13 -3.39 20.92 21.94
CA LEU A 13 -4.06 19.90 21.14
C LEU A 13 -3.42 19.81 19.75
N LEU A 14 -3.22 20.95 19.09
CA LEU A 14 -2.55 21.01 17.79
C LEU A 14 -1.12 20.45 17.85
N GLN A 15 -0.37 20.72 18.92
CA GLN A 15 0.97 20.15 19.10
C GLN A 15 0.95 18.62 19.20
N VAL A 16 0.00 18.06 19.95
CA VAL A 16 -0.19 16.61 20.08
C VAL A 16 -0.56 15.99 18.73
N GLU A 17 -1.48 16.61 17.99
CA GLU A 17 -1.90 16.14 16.67
C GLU A 17 -0.75 16.17 15.66
N ILE A 18 0.05 17.25 15.64
CA ILE A 18 1.23 17.36 14.78
C ILE A 18 2.28 16.31 15.15
N LEU A 19 2.55 16.10 16.45
CA LEU A 19 3.53 15.10 16.89
C LEU A 19 3.08 13.69 16.51
N THR A 20 1.78 13.41 16.58
CA THR A 20 1.20 12.12 16.18
C THR A 20 1.35 11.89 14.69
N LEU A 21 1.05 12.90 13.87
CA LEU A 21 1.29 12.82 12.42
C LEU A 21 2.78 12.60 12.09
N MET A 22 3.69 13.28 12.79
CA MET A 22 5.13 13.10 12.62
C MET A 22 5.58 11.69 13.01
N LEU A 23 5.03 11.12 14.08
CA LEU A 23 5.30 9.74 14.48
C LEU A 23 4.80 8.75 13.42
N ASP A 24 3.58 8.91 12.91
CA ASP A 24 3.02 8.07 11.84
C ASP A 24 3.85 8.16 10.55
N LEU A 25 4.39 9.34 10.23
CA LEU A 25 5.32 9.53 9.12
C LEU A 25 6.63 8.75 9.33
N ILE A 26 7.21 8.79 10.53
CA ILE A 26 8.42 8.03 10.87
C ILE A 26 8.14 6.52 10.78
N VAL A 27 7.03 6.06 11.35
CA VAL A 27 6.64 4.64 11.29
C VAL A 27 6.43 4.21 9.83
N THR A 28 5.82 5.05 9.01
CA THR A 28 5.68 4.80 7.57
C THR A 28 7.05 4.70 6.89
N LEU A 29 7.97 5.63 7.12
CA LEU A 29 9.32 5.58 6.56
C LEU A 29 10.07 4.30 6.93
N CYS A 30 10.00 3.88 8.21
CA CYS A 30 10.62 2.65 8.68
C CYS A 30 9.99 1.41 8.03
N THR A 31 8.66 1.31 8.06
CA THR A 31 7.93 0.13 7.54
C THR A 31 8.01 0.01 6.03
N GLU A 32 8.07 1.12 5.28
CA GLU A 32 8.32 1.12 3.83
C GLU A 32 9.75 0.65 3.51
N SER A 33 10.74 1.13 4.27
CA SER A 33 12.14 0.73 4.08
C SER A 33 12.34 -0.76 4.34
N ILE A 34 11.76 -1.28 5.43
CA ILE A 34 11.78 -2.71 5.76
C ILE A 34 11.02 -3.52 4.69
N GLY A 35 9.85 -3.04 4.30
CA GLY A 35 9.01 -3.67 3.29
C GLY A 35 9.66 -3.73 1.91
N PHE A 36 10.45 -2.72 1.55
CA PHE A 36 11.25 -2.69 0.32
C PHE A 36 12.31 -3.81 0.32
N VAL A 37 13.08 -3.93 1.40
CA VAL A 37 14.11 -4.97 1.55
C VAL A 37 13.48 -6.36 1.52
N HIS A 38 12.40 -6.56 2.29
CA HIS A 38 11.66 -7.82 2.31
C HIS A 38 11.07 -8.16 0.95
N GLY A 39 10.50 -7.18 0.23
CA GLY A 39 9.92 -7.37 -1.10
C GLY A 39 10.95 -7.80 -2.15
N ILE A 40 12.16 -7.24 -2.13
CA ILE A 40 13.25 -7.66 -3.03
C ILE A 40 13.70 -9.09 -2.73
N SER A 41 13.83 -9.45 -1.44
CA SER A 41 14.14 -10.81 -1.02
C SER A 41 13.07 -11.80 -1.49
N LEU A 42 11.80 -11.51 -1.22
CA LEU A 42 10.66 -12.34 -1.61
C LEU A 42 10.61 -12.53 -3.14
N ARG A 43 10.79 -11.46 -3.91
CA ARG A 43 10.83 -11.53 -5.38
C ARG A 43 11.94 -12.45 -5.86
N SER A 44 13.14 -12.33 -5.30
CA SER A 44 14.28 -13.19 -5.63
C SER A 44 14.02 -14.66 -5.24
N ALA A 45 13.34 -14.89 -4.12
CA ALA A 45 12.97 -16.23 -3.67
C ALA A 45 11.95 -16.89 -4.61
N LEU A 46 10.94 -16.13 -5.05
CA LEU A 46 9.95 -16.60 -6.02
C LEU A 46 10.57 -16.87 -7.40
N ALA A 47 11.58 -16.07 -7.80
CA ALA A 47 12.35 -16.33 -9.01
C ALA A 47 13.09 -17.67 -8.91
N SER A 48 13.78 -17.92 -7.79
CA SER A 48 14.49 -19.19 -7.59
C SER A 48 13.57 -20.43 -7.60
N GLU A 49 12.29 -20.28 -7.25
CA GLU A 49 11.29 -21.35 -7.34
C GLU A 49 10.58 -21.41 -8.71
N SER A 50 10.94 -20.58 -9.70
CA SER A 50 10.22 -20.43 -10.98
C SER A 50 8.73 -20.05 -10.84
N ARG A 51 8.36 -19.44 -9.71
CA ARG A 51 6.97 -19.03 -9.40
C ARG A 51 6.72 -17.54 -9.60
N LEU A 52 7.75 -16.77 -9.97
CA LEU A 52 7.64 -15.35 -10.22
C LEU A 52 7.01 -15.08 -11.60
N ARG A 53 5.71 -14.77 -11.63
CA ARG A 53 4.98 -14.42 -12.87
C ARG A 53 4.96 -12.91 -13.15
N PHE A 54 4.83 -12.12 -12.09
CA PHE A 54 4.80 -10.66 -12.15
C PHE A 54 6.01 -10.09 -11.41
N ASN A 55 6.57 -9.00 -11.90
CA ASN A 55 7.62 -8.24 -11.23
C ASN A 55 7.18 -7.81 -9.82
N THR A 56 5.93 -7.36 -9.71
CA THR A 56 5.32 -6.96 -8.45
C THR A 56 4.31 -8.02 -7.99
N ASN A 57 4.48 -8.51 -6.75
CA ASN A 57 3.52 -9.37 -6.07
C ASN A 57 3.10 -8.76 -4.73
N LEU A 58 1.96 -9.19 -4.19
CA LEU A 58 1.49 -8.69 -2.90
C LEU A 58 2.33 -9.32 -1.79
N ARG A 59 3.29 -8.56 -1.24
CA ARG A 59 4.34 -9.08 -0.35
C ARG A 59 3.81 -9.86 0.85
N LEU A 60 2.66 -9.44 1.40
CA LEU A 60 2.07 -10.05 2.59
C LEU A 60 1.25 -11.32 2.31
N LEU A 61 0.79 -11.52 1.07
CA LEU A 61 -0.07 -12.65 0.69
C LEU A 61 0.59 -13.62 -0.31
N THR A 62 1.80 -13.31 -0.77
CA THR A 62 2.55 -14.15 -1.70
C THR A 62 3.69 -14.81 -0.95
N ALA A 63 3.86 -16.12 -1.08
CA ALA A 63 4.84 -16.86 -0.30
C ALA A 63 5.50 -17.98 -1.11
N VAL A 64 6.75 -18.25 -0.71
CA VAL A 64 7.56 -19.39 -1.12
C VAL A 64 6.93 -20.69 -0.60
N SER A 65 7.15 -21.83 -1.28
CA SER A 65 6.46 -23.10 -0.98
C SER A 65 6.67 -23.57 0.47
N ARG A 66 7.86 -23.36 1.02
CA ARG A 66 8.18 -23.70 2.42
C ARG A 66 7.62 -22.66 3.39
N TRP A 67 6.58 -23.04 4.13
CA TRP A 67 5.87 -22.17 5.07
C TRP A 67 6.76 -21.50 6.14
N TYR A 68 7.81 -22.21 6.61
CA TYR A 68 8.76 -21.73 7.63
C TYR A 68 9.95 -20.92 7.06
N ASN A 69 10.05 -20.76 5.74
CA ASN A 69 11.06 -19.88 5.16
C ASN A 69 10.76 -18.43 5.61
N PRO A 70 11.76 -17.55 5.83
CA PRO A 70 11.50 -16.13 6.09
C PRO A 70 10.65 -15.42 5.02
N ASN A 71 10.62 -15.94 3.79
CA ASN A 71 9.75 -15.51 2.68
C ASN A 71 8.49 -16.39 2.51
N GLY A 72 8.20 -17.24 3.49
CA GLY A 72 7.07 -18.17 3.55
C GLY A 72 5.82 -17.52 4.15
N THR A 73 4.72 -18.27 4.13
CA THR A 73 3.40 -17.79 4.60
C THR A 73 3.40 -17.39 6.06
N LEU A 74 4.13 -18.11 6.92
CA LEU A 74 4.18 -17.83 8.36
C LEU A 74 4.82 -16.47 8.63
N PHE A 75 6.03 -16.25 8.12
CA PHE A 75 6.77 -15.01 8.37
C PHE A 75 6.13 -13.80 7.68
N ASN A 76 5.49 -13.98 6.52
CA ASN A 76 4.69 -12.93 5.91
C ASN A 76 3.45 -12.59 6.74
N GLY A 77 2.79 -13.59 7.32
CA GLY A 77 1.68 -13.39 8.26
C GLY A 77 2.12 -12.67 9.54
N ILE A 78 3.24 -13.10 10.14
CA ILE A 78 3.84 -12.43 11.30
C ILE A 78 4.20 -10.99 10.95
N SER A 79 4.85 -10.75 9.80
CA SER A 79 5.19 -9.40 9.34
C SER A 79 3.95 -8.52 9.18
N ALA A 80 2.84 -9.06 8.66
CA ALA A 80 1.57 -8.36 8.57
C ALA A 80 0.99 -8.01 9.95
N VAL A 81 1.02 -8.93 10.91
CA VAL A 81 0.56 -8.69 12.29
C VAL A 81 1.43 -7.63 12.96
N LEU A 82 2.75 -7.72 12.84
CA LEU A 82 3.68 -6.73 13.37
C LEU A 82 3.44 -5.35 12.75
N LEU A 83 3.05 -5.29 11.48
CA LEU A 83 2.74 -4.03 10.78
C LEU A 83 1.51 -3.36 11.37
N ILE A 84 0.46 -4.14 11.64
CA ILE A 84 -0.75 -3.66 12.32
C ILE A 84 -0.38 -3.19 13.72
N ILE A 85 0.38 -3.98 14.47
CA ILE A 85 0.81 -3.64 15.83
C ILE A 85 1.64 -2.34 15.84
N SER A 86 2.55 -2.12 14.89
CA SER A 86 3.33 -0.90 14.79
C SER A 86 2.42 0.33 14.66
N TYR A 87 1.49 0.33 13.71
CA TYR A 87 0.59 1.46 13.53
C TYR A 87 -0.41 1.63 14.68
N SER A 88 -0.91 0.52 15.26
CA SER A 88 -1.76 0.57 16.46
C SER A 88 -1.03 1.11 17.67
N SER A 89 0.24 0.75 17.84
CA SER A 89 1.06 1.31 18.90
C SER A 89 1.31 2.80 18.68
N ALA A 90 1.68 3.21 17.46
CA ALA A 90 1.93 4.60 17.10
C ALA A 90 0.74 5.52 17.44
N SER A 91 -0.49 5.06 17.18
CA SER A 91 -1.72 5.81 17.46
C SER A 91 -1.99 6.08 18.95
N VAL A 92 -1.27 5.41 19.87
CA VAL A 92 -1.46 5.52 21.34
C VAL A 92 -0.20 6.06 22.04
N VAL A 93 0.92 6.27 21.35
CA VAL A 93 2.17 6.71 21.98
C VAL A 93 2.04 8.10 22.58
N ILE A 94 1.39 9.03 21.88
CA ILE A 94 1.31 10.43 22.28
C ILE A 94 -0.08 10.66 22.87
N SER A 95 -0.13 11.12 24.11
CA SER A 95 -1.37 11.39 24.84
C SER A 95 -1.25 12.67 25.65
N THR A 96 -2.38 13.15 26.18
CA THR A 96 -2.43 14.30 27.08
C THR A 96 -2.53 13.83 28.53
N ASN A 97 -1.70 14.38 29.42
CA ASN A 97 -1.82 14.10 30.84
C ASN A 97 -2.97 14.93 31.44
N THR A 98 -3.97 14.25 32.00
CA THR A 98 -5.07 14.90 32.72
C THR A 98 -5.12 14.35 34.15
N ASN A 99 -5.20 15.26 35.14
CA ASN A 99 -5.20 14.86 36.56
C ASN A 99 -6.50 14.13 36.94
N ALA A 100 -6.41 13.25 37.95
CA ALA A 100 -7.45 12.31 38.39
C ALA A 100 -8.82 12.92 38.76
N LEU A 101 -8.90 14.24 38.97
CA LEU A 101 -10.15 14.95 39.25
C LEU A 101 -10.92 15.40 37.99
N GLY A 102 -10.40 15.13 36.77
CA GLY A 102 -11.01 15.60 35.53
C GLY A 102 -10.95 17.12 35.34
N VAL A 103 -10.47 17.86 36.34
CA VAL A 103 -10.23 19.29 36.28
C VAL A 103 -8.85 19.51 35.63
N VAL A 104 -8.87 20.15 34.45
CA VAL A 104 -7.69 20.70 33.78
C VAL A 104 -7.15 21.87 34.62
N LEU A 105 -6.52 21.55 35.75
CA LEU A 105 -5.78 22.53 36.54
C LEU A 105 -4.45 22.80 35.83
N TYR A 106 -4.25 24.05 35.43
CA TYR A 106 -3.00 24.69 34.99
C TYR A 106 -1.79 23.74 34.83
N GLY A 107 -1.68 23.11 33.66
CA GLY A 107 -0.49 22.33 33.31
C GLY A 107 -0.75 21.02 32.59
N SER A 108 -1.69 20.96 31.64
CA SER A 108 -1.75 19.82 30.73
C SER A 108 -0.43 19.74 29.97
N THR A 109 0.26 18.62 30.14
CA THR A 109 1.53 18.34 29.46
C THR A 109 1.33 17.23 28.44
N ILE A 110 2.16 17.26 27.40
CA ILE A 110 2.29 16.16 26.44
C ILE A 110 2.93 15.00 27.19
N ALA A 111 2.27 13.84 27.19
CA ALA A 111 2.77 12.62 27.77
C ALA A 111 3.12 11.60 26.67
N ILE A 112 4.21 10.88 26.88
CA ILE A 112 4.61 9.75 26.04
C ILE A 112 4.29 8.47 26.81
N VAL A 113 3.39 7.66 26.28
CA VAL A 113 2.99 6.40 26.89
C VAL A 113 4.06 5.35 26.61
N GLY A 114 4.76 4.91 27.66
CA GLY A 114 5.92 4.02 27.53
C GLY A 114 5.61 2.64 26.95
N MET A 115 4.46 2.04 27.30
CA MET A 115 4.09 0.70 26.83
C MET A 115 3.86 0.63 25.30
N PRO A 116 3.01 1.48 24.68
CA PRO A 116 2.90 1.57 23.22
C PRO A 116 4.24 1.86 22.54
N LEU A 117 5.07 2.74 23.11
CA LEU A 117 6.38 3.04 22.52
C LEU A 117 7.30 1.81 22.52
N LEU A 118 7.31 1.04 23.62
CA LEU A 118 8.08 -0.20 23.72
C LEU A 118 7.59 -1.26 22.72
N ILE A 119 6.26 -1.44 22.61
CA ILE A 119 5.64 -2.39 21.68
C ILE A 119 5.96 -1.99 20.22
N LEU A 120 5.88 -0.70 19.90
CA LEU A 120 6.29 -0.17 18.59
C LEU A 120 7.75 -0.52 18.27
N GLY A 121 8.66 -0.27 19.22
CA GLY A 121 10.08 -0.60 19.06
C GLY A 121 10.33 -2.09 18.82
N ILE A 122 9.69 -2.96 19.60
CA ILE A 122 9.78 -4.41 19.44
C ILE A 122 9.22 -4.85 18.09
N ALA A 123 8.07 -4.31 17.68
CA ALA A 123 7.43 -4.68 16.42
C ALA A 123 8.30 -4.32 15.21
N LEU A 124 8.84 -3.10 15.18
CA LEU A 124 9.76 -2.65 14.14
C LEU A 124 11.06 -3.47 14.12
N LEU A 125 11.64 -3.77 15.30
CA LEU A 125 12.85 -4.59 15.39
C LEU A 125 12.62 -6.00 14.84
N LEU A 126 11.50 -6.64 15.19
CA LEU A 126 11.16 -7.97 14.68
C LEU A 126 10.95 -7.95 13.16
N GLN A 127 10.31 -6.91 12.61
CA GLN A 127 10.18 -6.76 11.16
C GLN A 127 11.54 -6.62 10.47
N VAL A 128 12.48 -5.85 11.05
CA VAL A 128 13.86 -5.75 10.54
C VAL A 128 14.53 -7.12 10.57
N ILE A 129 14.44 -7.87 11.68
CA ILE A 129 15.04 -9.21 11.80
C ILE A 129 14.50 -10.15 10.71
N ILE A 130 13.19 -10.13 10.45
CA ILE A 130 12.56 -10.94 9.40
C ILE A 130 13.12 -10.54 8.02
N ALA A 131 13.15 -9.26 7.70
CA ALA A 131 13.65 -8.77 6.40
C ALA A 131 15.14 -9.10 6.19
N LEU A 132 15.98 -8.92 7.22
CA LEU A 132 17.40 -9.27 7.16
C LEU A 132 17.61 -10.79 7.03
N SER A 133 16.80 -11.59 7.74
CA SER A 133 16.85 -13.05 7.64
C SER A 133 16.45 -13.52 6.24
N ALA A 134 15.41 -12.92 5.66
CA ALA A 134 14.97 -13.19 4.30
C ALA A 134 16.07 -12.86 3.27
N MET A 135 16.78 -11.73 3.42
CA MET A 135 17.92 -11.41 2.57
C MET A 135 19.07 -12.41 2.71
N ARG A 136 19.38 -12.88 3.93
CA ARG A 136 20.49 -13.81 4.15
C ARG A 136 20.27 -15.18 3.53
N VAL A 137 19.03 -15.64 3.47
CA VAL A 137 18.69 -16.98 2.97
C VAL A 137 18.68 -17.04 1.43
N ILE A 138 18.49 -15.91 0.75
CA ILE A 138 18.23 -15.88 -0.70
C ILE A 138 19.30 -15.10 -1.43
N LYS A 139 19.83 -15.68 -2.52
CA LYS A 139 20.68 -14.94 -3.46
C LYS A 139 19.83 -13.92 -4.20
N ILE A 140 20.08 -12.65 -3.95
CA ILE A 140 19.33 -11.54 -4.57
C ILE A 140 19.65 -11.52 -6.07
N LEU A 141 18.61 -11.65 -6.90
CA LEU A 141 18.75 -11.66 -8.36
C LEU A 141 19.16 -10.28 -8.88
N THR A 142 18.44 -9.25 -8.46
CA THR A 142 18.73 -7.86 -8.78
C THR A 142 18.12 -6.94 -7.72
N TRP A 143 18.86 -5.87 -7.40
CA TRP A 143 18.40 -4.76 -6.58
C TRP A 143 17.57 -3.75 -7.39
N SER A 144 17.56 -3.88 -8.71
CA SER A 144 16.74 -3.02 -9.55
C SER A 144 15.27 -3.31 -9.35
N TYR A 145 14.48 -2.24 -9.26
CA TYR A 145 13.03 -2.33 -9.17
C TYR A 145 12.36 -2.30 -10.56
N SER A 146 13.17 -2.18 -11.63
CA SER A 146 12.73 -2.22 -13.02
C SER A 146 12.26 -3.62 -13.41
N PRO A 147 11.05 -3.77 -13.99
CA PRO A 147 10.60 -5.06 -14.49
C PRO A 147 11.47 -5.56 -15.66
N PHE A 148 12.17 -4.67 -16.37
CA PHE A 148 13.06 -5.00 -17.48
C PHE A 148 14.36 -5.63 -16.99
N ASP A 149 14.98 -5.09 -15.94
CA ASP A 149 16.19 -5.69 -15.35
C ASP A 149 15.90 -7.09 -14.79
N VAL A 150 14.74 -7.26 -14.15
CA VAL A 150 14.32 -8.57 -13.64
C VAL A 150 14.06 -9.54 -14.80
N THR A 151 13.35 -9.10 -15.84
CA THR A 151 13.05 -9.95 -17.00
C THR A 151 14.33 -10.33 -17.74
N ALA A 152 15.23 -9.38 -18.00
CA ALA A 152 16.52 -9.62 -18.62
C ALA A 152 17.36 -10.62 -17.83
N ALA A 153 17.43 -10.45 -16.50
CA ALA A 153 18.13 -11.39 -15.63
C ALA A 153 17.54 -12.81 -15.69
N LEU A 154 16.20 -12.94 -15.71
CA LEU A 154 15.54 -14.24 -15.80
C LEU A 154 15.75 -14.93 -17.17
N VAL A 155 15.72 -14.16 -18.26
CA VAL A 155 16.00 -14.65 -19.61
C VAL A 155 17.45 -15.09 -19.71
N HIS A 156 18.40 -14.26 -19.24
CA HIS A 156 19.83 -14.59 -19.24
C HIS A 156 20.15 -15.83 -18.39
N HIS A 157 19.45 -16.02 -17.27
CA HIS A 157 19.58 -17.23 -16.45
C HIS A 157 18.76 -18.43 -16.96
N THR A 158 18.17 -18.36 -18.16
CA THR A 158 17.35 -19.43 -18.77
C THR A 158 16.14 -19.86 -17.95
N GLN A 159 15.71 -19.04 -16.99
CA GLN A 159 14.52 -19.30 -16.17
C GLN A 159 13.22 -18.89 -16.88
N LEU A 160 13.34 -18.10 -17.94
CA LEU A 160 12.24 -17.60 -18.73
C LEU A 160 12.62 -17.69 -20.21
N THR A 161 11.90 -18.51 -20.97
CA THR A 161 12.11 -18.64 -22.42
C THR A 161 11.07 -17.79 -23.15
N PRO A 162 11.48 -16.82 -24.00
CA PRO A 162 10.56 -16.11 -24.87
C PRO A 162 9.72 -17.10 -25.69
N ALA A 163 8.39 -16.92 -25.66
CA ALA A 163 7.50 -17.70 -26.48
C ALA A 163 7.52 -17.14 -27.91
N THR A 164 7.84 -17.99 -28.88
CA THR A 164 7.81 -17.64 -30.29
C THR A 164 6.39 -17.19 -30.69
N PHE A 165 6.32 -16.32 -31.70
CA PHE A 165 5.06 -15.82 -32.27
C PHE A 165 4.17 -14.91 -31.38
N ARG A 166 4.66 -14.39 -30.24
CA ARG A 166 3.86 -13.59 -29.28
C ARG A 166 4.25 -12.09 -29.16
N CYS A 167 4.63 -11.42 -30.24
CA CYS A 167 5.10 -10.02 -30.19
C CYS A 167 4.00 -8.94 -30.06
N MET A 168 2.72 -9.28 -30.25
CA MET A 168 1.58 -8.34 -30.12
C MET A 168 0.55 -8.75 -29.08
N ARG A 169 0.86 -9.74 -28.24
CA ARG A 169 -0.09 -10.23 -27.25
C ARG A 169 0.08 -9.55 -25.91
N ARG A 170 -1.08 -9.22 -25.34
CA ARG A 170 -1.22 -8.58 -24.04
C ARG A 170 -1.19 -9.64 -22.94
N VAL A 171 -0.99 -9.22 -21.70
CA VAL A 171 -1.09 -10.11 -20.53
C VAL A 171 -2.47 -10.77 -20.38
N SER A 172 -3.55 -10.16 -20.88
CA SER A 172 -4.89 -10.75 -20.80
C SER A 172 -5.14 -11.90 -21.79
N ASP A 173 -4.27 -12.08 -22.79
CA ASP A 173 -4.44 -13.06 -23.88
C ASP A 173 -3.58 -14.32 -23.67
N LEU A 174 -3.22 -14.63 -22.42
CA LEU A 174 -2.33 -15.74 -22.07
C LEU A 174 -2.92 -17.12 -22.40
N ASP A 175 -4.25 -17.26 -22.26
CA ASP A 175 -4.97 -18.53 -22.42
C ASP A 175 -5.41 -18.81 -23.87
N THR A 176 -5.38 -17.81 -24.74
CA THR A 176 -5.76 -17.98 -26.14
C THR A 176 -4.61 -18.69 -26.88
N TYR A 177 -4.89 -19.73 -27.68
CA TYR A 177 -3.86 -20.43 -28.46
C TYR A 177 -2.94 -19.45 -29.22
N GLY A 178 -1.64 -19.58 -29.04
CA GLY A 178 -0.61 -18.63 -29.49
C GLY A 178 -0.60 -18.50 -31.01
N GLY A 179 -0.90 -17.30 -31.49
CA GLY A 179 -0.95 -17.03 -32.92
C GLY A 179 -0.91 -15.52 -33.19
N PRO A 180 -0.67 -15.14 -34.45
CA PRO A 180 -0.53 -13.75 -34.88
C PRO A 180 -1.71 -12.89 -34.44
N ALA A 181 -1.45 -11.62 -34.12
CA ALA A 181 -2.46 -10.70 -33.62
C ALA A 181 -2.35 -9.33 -34.28
N LYS A 182 -3.50 -8.67 -34.48
CA LYS A 182 -3.56 -7.27 -34.87
C LYS A 182 -3.38 -6.37 -33.65
N PRO A 183 -2.71 -5.21 -33.80
CA PRO A 183 -2.57 -4.25 -32.72
C PRO A 183 -3.95 -3.66 -32.36
N PRO A 184 -4.32 -3.61 -31.08
CA PRO A 184 -5.55 -2.96 -30.64
C PRO A 184 -5.30 -1.48 -30.33
N GLU A 185 -6.22 -0.60 -30.72
CA GLU A 185 -6.14 0.84 -30.40
C GLU A 185 -6.17 1.12 -28.88
N THR A 186 -6.95 0.31 -28.17
CA THR A 186 -7.14 0.44 -26.72
C THR A 186 -6.76 -0.86 -26.01
N GLN A 187 -5.98 -0.72 -24.95
CA GLN A 187 -5.46 -1.83 -24.17
C GLN A 187 -6.38 -2.12 -22.97
N PRO A 188 -6.42 -3.36 -22.45
CA PRO A 188 -7.19 -3.68 -21.27
C PRO A 188 -6.70 -2.84 -20.10
N SER A 189 -7.61 -2.46 -19.20
CA SER A 189 -7.23 -1.78 -17.96
C SER A 189 -6.56 -2.76 -16.99
N THR A 190 -5.82 -2.20 -16.03
CA THR A 190 -5.15 -2.96 -14.97
C THR A 190 -6.11 -3.88 -14.22
N TRP A 191 -7.36 -3.43 -14.04
CA TRP A 191 -8.45 -4.22 -13.45
C TRP A 191 -8.67 -5.58 -14.13
N HIS A 192 -8.59 -5.63 -15.46
CA HIS A 192 -8.79 -6.86 -16.24
C HIS A 192 -7.50 -7.68 -16.35
N ALA A 193 -6.35 -7.03 -16.30
CA ALA A 193 -5.04 -7.66 -16.47
C ALA A 193 -4.54 -8.41 -15.23
N HIS A 194 -4.91 -7.97 -14.02
CA HIS A 194 -4.32 -8.50 -12.79
C HIS A 194 -5.40 -8.85 -11.72
N PRO A 195 -5.73 -10.13 -11.49
CA PRO A 195 -6.85 -10.52 -10.63
C PRO A 195 -6.68 -10.08 -9.17
N SER A 196 -5.45 -9.99 -8.67
CA SER A 196 -5.21 -9.48 -7.30
C SER A 196 -5.55 -8.00 -7.15
N ILE A 197 -5.44 -7.19 -8.20
CA ILE A 197 -5.77 -5.76 -8.14
C ILE A 197 -7.27 -5.57 -7.93
N ARG A 198 -8.10 -6.38 -8.60
CA ARG A 198 -9.54 -6.43 -8.34
C ARG A 198 -9.84 -6.75 -6.88
N LYS A 199 -9.15 -7.74 -6.30
CA LYS A 199 -9.32 -8.09 -4.88
C LYS A 199 -8.96 -6.92 -3.95
N VAL A 200 -7.87 -6.21 -4.23
CA VAL A 200 -7.45 -5.05 -3.44
C VAL A 200 -8.48 -3.91 -3.53
N VAL A 201 -8.97 -3.58 -4.73
CA VAL A 201 -9.98 -2.52 -4.87
C VAL A 201 -11.29 -2.89 -4.18
N ILE A 202 -11.77 -4.13 -4.32
CA ILE A 202 -12.94 -4.61 -3.58
C ILE A 202 -12.71 -4.50 -2.07
N PHE A 203 -11.53 -4.89 -1.59
CA PHE A 203 -11.16 -4.78 -0.18
C PHE A 203 -11.18 -3.32 0.32
N LEU A 204 -10.69 -2.36 -0.47
CA LEU A 204 -10.78 -0.93 -0.13
C LEU A 204 -12.24 -0.47 0.02
N TRP A 205 -13.14 -0.88 -0.86
CA TRP A 205 -14.56 -0.55 -0.75
C TRP A 205 -15.24 -1.23 0.46
N VAL A 206 -14.85 -2.46 0.79
CA VAL A 206 -15.31 -3.14 2.02
C VAL A 206 -14.86 -2.37 3.25
N ILE A 207 -13.62 -1.85 3.28
CA ILE A 207 -13.13 -1.00 4.38
C ILE A 207 -13.98 0.26 4.49
N VAL A 208 -14.25 0.97 3.38
CA VAL A 208 -15.13 2.16 3.39
C VAL A 208 -16.49 1.85 3.98
N ALA A 209 -17.13 0.75 3.57
CA ALA A 209 -18.42 0.32 4.09
C ALA A 209 -18.34 -0.03 5.59
N ALA A 210 -17.29 -0.72 6.03
CA ALA A 210 -17.08 -1.10 7.42
C ALA A 210 -16.91 0.14 8.33
N TYR A 211 -16.08 1.10 7.93
CA TYR A 211 -15.89 2.35 8.67
C TYR A 211 -17.14 3.22 8.69
N THR A 212 -17.89 3.26 7.58
CA THR A 212 -19.21 3.94 7.54
C THR A 212 -20.19 3.29 8.50
N GLY A 213 -20.23 1.96 8.55
CA GLY A 213 -21.04 1.21 9.51
C GLY A 213 -20.63 1.48 10.96
N TRP A 214 -19.32 1.59 11.23
CA TRP A 214 -18.81 1.98 12.55
C TRP A 214 -19.23 3.40 12.93
N ALA A 215 -19.10 4.38 12.03
CA ALA A 215 -19.52 5.76 12.25
C ALA A 215 -21.02 5.87 12.56
N ALA A 216 -21.85 5.19 11.76
CA ALA A 216 -23.30 5.16 11.95
C ALA A 216 -23.70 4.48 13.26
N LEU A 217 -23.02 3.38 13.63
CA LEU A 217 -23.27 2.69 14.90
C LEU A 217 -22.88 3.55 16.10
N ALA A 218 -21.70 4.19 16.07
CA ALA A 218 -21.24 5.09 17.13
C ALA A 218 -22.22 6.24 17.34
N MET A 219 -22.66 6.89 16.24
CA MET A 219 -23.67 7.94 16.25
C MET A 219 -25.02 7.46 16.80
N TYR A 220 -25.48 6.28 16.39
CA TYR A 220 -26.75 5.72 16.84
C TYR A 220 -26.74 5.46 18.35
N ILE A 221 -25.68 4.81 18.84
CA ILE A 221 -25.48 4.52 20.26
C ILE A 221 -25.42 5.83 21.03
N SER A 222 -24.59 6.78 20.61
CA SER A 222 -24.43 8.04 21.33
C SER A 222 -25.75 8.82 21.43
N ASN A 223 -26.50 8.95 20.33
CA ASN A 223 -27.82 9.57 20.36
C ASN A 223 -28.80 8.86 21.29
N ARG A 224 -28.78 7.51 21.32
CA ARG A 224 -29.70 6.72 22.14
C ARG A 224 -29.45 6.90 23.65
N PHE A 225 -28.18 7.00 24.06
CA PHE A 225 -27.80 7.13 25.47
C PHE A 225 -27.73 8.59 25.93
N SER A 226 -27.44 9.54 25.03
CA SER A 226 -27.39 10.98 25.33
C SER A 226 -28.77 11.66 25.37
N ALA A 227 -29.80 11.04 24.78
CA ALA A 227 -31.19 11.54 24.84
C ALA A 227 -31.78 11.62 26.27
N GLY A 228 -31.09 11.07 27.28
CA GLY A 228 -31.45 11.21 28.69
C GLY A 228 -30.92 12.48 29.38
N SER A 229 -29.94 13.19 28.80
CA SER A 229 -29.19 14.26 29.48
C SER A 229 -29.24 15.63 28.76
N GLY A 230 -30.27 15.89 27.95
CA GLY A 230 -30.44 17.19 27.28
C GLY A 230 -29.50 17.39 26.09
N SER A 231 -29.25 16.34 25.30
CA SER A 231 -28.41 16.38 24.11
C SER A 231 -28.83 17.45 23.12
N VAL A 232 -27.87 18.27 22.70
CA VAL A 232 -27.99 19.24 21.61
C VAL A 232 -28.38 18.47 20.32
N PRO A 233 -29.44 18.88 19.60
CA PRO A 233 -29.86 18.20 18.37
C PRO A 233 -28.75 18.19 17.31
N LEU A 234 -28.73 17.13 16.48
CA LEU A 234 -27.77 16.87 15.39
C LEU A 234 -27.45 18.10 14.50
N THR A 235 -28.40 19.03 14.37
CA THR A 235 -28.29 20.25 13.57
C THR A 235 -27.33 21.30 14.14
N LEU A 236 -26.87 21.14 15.39
CA LEU A 236 -25.94 22.03 16.08
C LEU A 236 -24.58 21.38 16.37
N GLN A 237 -24.34 20.16 15.89
CA GLN A 237 -23.03 19.51 16.02
C GLN A 237 -21.98 20.33 15.26
N THR A 238 -20.98 20.83 15.98
CA THR A 238 -19.86 21.56 15.39
C THR A 238 -18.95 20.57 14.68
N TRP A 239 -19.13 20.42 13.37
CA TRP A 239 -18.25 19.62 12.54
C TRP A 239 -16.84 20.23 12.56
N SER A 240 -15.88 19.50 13.11
CA SER A 240 -14.47 19.90 13.15
C SER A 240 -13.61 18.85 12.46
N PHE A 241 -12.54 19.32 11.82
CA PHE A 241 -11.52 18.42 11.26
C PHE A 241 -10.64 17.83 12.37
N PHE A 242 -10.25 18.68 13.32
CA PHE A 242 -9.50 18.33 14.52
C PHE A 242 -10.42 17.81 15.63
N GLN A 243 -9.82 17.19 16.64
CA GLN A 243 -10.59 16.65 17.76
C GLN A 243 -11.32 17.77 18.51
N ASN A 244 -12.63 17.62 18.72
CA ASN A 244 -13.42 18.56 19.51
C ASN A 244 -14.20 17.82 20.60
N TRP A 245 -14.01 18.24 21.84
CA TRP A 245 -14.64 17.66 23.03
C TRP A 245 -16.08 18.11 23.23
N ASP A 246 -16.50 19.18 22.56
CA ASP A 246 -17.88 19.67 22.59
C ASP A 246 -18.80 18.89 21.64
N GLY A 247 -18.24 17.95 20.85
CA GLY A 247 -18.97 17.13 19.88
C GLY A 247 -19.53 15.84 20.47
N ASP A 248 -20.24 15.09 19.62
CA ASP A 248 -20.75 13.77 19.95
C ASP A 248 -19.61 12.73 20.07
N PHE A 249 -19.49 12.10 21.24
CA PHE A 249 -18.50 11.05 21.49
C PHE A 249 -19.09 9.90 22.30
N LEU A 250 -18.63 8.68 22.00
CA LEU A 250 -18.97 7.47 22.73
C LEU A 250 -17.80 7.05 23.61
N THR A 251 -17.99 7.07 24.92
CA THR A 251 -16.99 6.61 25.88
C THR A 251 -17.36 5.25 26.47
N TYR A 252 -16.41 4.33 26.47
CA TYR A 252 -16.54 3.07 27.19
C TYR A 252 -15.27 2.79 28.01
N GLY A 253 -15.48 2.29 29.23
CA GLY A 253 -14.41 1.92 30.14
C GLY A 253 -14.04 0.44 30.00
N LEU A 254 -12.75 0.16 30.01
CA LEU A 254 -12.21 -1.19 30.16
C LEU A 254 -11.89 -1.45 31.64
N PRO A 255 -12.34 -2.59 32.21
CA PRO A 255 -12.08 -2.93 33.60
C PRO A 255 -10.59 -3.25 33.81
N SER A 256 -9.97 -2.55 34.77
CA SER A 256 -8.59 -2.69 35.24
C SER A 256 -7.49 -2.09 34.35
N GLY A 257 -6.59 -1.32 34.97
CA GLY A 257 -5.31 -0.93 34.40
C GLY A 257 -4.23 -2.02 34.41
N ASN A 258 -4.62 -3.28 34.57
CA ASN A 258 -3.70 -4.41 34.56
C ASN A 258 -3.29 -4.76 33.11
N LEU A 259 -2.30 -5.65 32.95
CA LEU A 259 -1.85 -6.14 31.64
C LEU A 259 -3.01 -6.59 30.72
N HIS A 260 -4.06 -7.18 31.29
CA HIS A 260 -5.26 -7.59 30.58
C HIS A 260 -5.99 -6.42 29.89
N GLY A 261 -6.12 -5.27 30.57
CA GLY A 261 -6.75 -4.08 30.01
C GLY A 261 -5.95 -3.52 28.83
N TRP A 262 -4.62 -3.51 28.94
CA TRP A 262 -3.73 -3.14 27.84
C TRP A 262 -3.82 -4.10 26.66
N ILE A 263 -3.82 -5.42 26.89
CA ILE A 263 -3.98 -6.41 25.82
C ILE A 263 -5.31 -6.18 25.10
N LEU A 264 -6.40 -6.01 25.85
CA LEU A 264 -7.74 -5.79 25.28
C LEU A 264 -7.80 -4.49 24.48
N LEU A 265 -7.18 -3.42 24.98
CA LEU A 265 -7.03 -2.15 24.25
C LEU A 265 -6.30 -2.37 22.92
N PHE A 266 -5.11 -2.98 22.94
CA PHE A 266 -4.32 -3.22 21.74
C PHE A 266 -5.03 -4.09 20.73
N VAL A 267 -5.68 -5.17 21.19
CA VAL A 267 -6.47 -6.06 20.32
C VAL A 267 -7.64 -5.30 19.69
N SER A 268 -8.32 -4.44 20.45
CA SER A 268 -9.44 -3.64 19.95
C SER A 268 -8.98 -2.64 18.89
N ILE A 269 -7.91 -1.88 19.16
CA ILE A 269 -7.34 -0.93 18.20
C ILE A 269 -6.81 -1.65 16.97
N ALA A 270 -6.06 -2.74 17.15
CA ALA A 270 -5.53 -3.54 16.04
C ALA A 270 -6.65 -4.17 15.20
N GLY A 271 -7.79 -4.53 15.81
CA GLY A 271 -8.95 -5.05 15.10
C GLY A 271 -9.57 -4.04 14.14
N VAL A 272 -9.66 -2.76 14.56
CA VAL A 272 -10.21 -1.69 13.72
C VAL A 272 -9.17 -1.16 12.74
N GLN A 273 -7.95 -0.91 13.20
CA GLN A 273 -6.86 -0.34 12.40
C GLN A 273 -6.25 -1.34 11.42
N GLY A 274 -6.30 -2.64 11.74
CA GLY A 274 -5.70 -3.70 10.93
C GLY A 274 -6.17 -3.71 9.48
N PRO A 275 -7.49 -3.73 9.22
CA PRO A 275 -8.02 -3.59 7.86
C PRO A 275 -7.52 -2.34 7.13
N LEU A 276 -7.47 -1.18 7.80
CA LEU A 276 -6.93 0.06 7.23
C LEU A 276 -5.45 -0.10 6.85
N THR A 277 -4.61 -0.55 7.78
CA THR A 277 -3.18 -0.81 7.53
C THR A 277 -2.99 -1.75 6.35
N LEU A 278 -3.67 -2.90 6.35
CA LEU A 278 -3.58 -3.87 5.27
C LEU A 278 -4.06 -3.29 3.94
N GLY A 279 -5.14 -2.51 3.91
CA GLY A 279 -5.68 -1.89 2.70
C GLY A 279 -4.69 -0.91 2.07
N LEU A 280 -4.06 -0.08 2.90
CA LEU A 280 -3.05 0.88 2.46
C LEU A 280 -1.80 0.21 1.92
N HIS A 281 -1.31 -0.84 2.59
CA HIS A 281 -0.15 -1.60 2.10
C HIS A 281 -0.48 -2.45 0.86
N CYS A 282 -1.69 -3.00 0.76
CA CYS A 282 -2.14 -3.70 -0.43
C CYS A 282 -2.24 -2.76 -1.65
N SER A 283 -2.53 -1.47 -1.43
CA SER A 283 -2.58 -0.46 -2.49
C SER A 283 -1.20 -0.18 -3.12
N GLU A 284 -0.10 -0.54 -2.46
CA GLU A 284 1.24 -0.53 -3.07
C GLU A 284 1.26 -1.38 -4.34
N LEU A 285 0.64 -2.58 -4.32
CA LEU A 285 0.59 -3.45 -5.49
C LEU A 285 0.02 -2.71 -6.71
N ILE A 286 -1.05 -1.94 -6.50
CA ILE A 286 -1.69 -1.17 -7.58
C ILE A 286 -0.71 -0.12 -8.11
N ALA A 287 -0.12 0.68 -7.23
CA ALA A 287 0.83 1.73 -7.61
C ALA A 287 2.05 1.16 -8.35
N ASN A 288 2.60 0.05 -7.87
CA ASN A 288 3.73 -0.66 -8.46
C ASN A 288 3.39 -1.18 -9.87
N VAL A 289 2.26 -1.86 -10.05
CA VAL A 289 1.85 -2.43 -11.36
C VAL A 289 1.57 -1.35 -12.39
N ILE A 290 0.91 -0.26 -12.00
CA ILE A 290 0.67 0.87 -12.91
C ILE A 290 1.99 1.54 -13.29
N ARG A 291 2.94 1.64 -12.35
CA ARG A 291 4.25 2.20 -12.64
C ARG A 291 5.05 1.29 -13.58
N ASP A 292 5.02 -0.03 -13.37
CA ASP A 292 5.65 -1.00 -14.27
C ASP A 292 5.11 -0.86 -15.71
N GLU A 293 3.80 -0.73 -15.85
CA GLU A 293 3.17 -0.46 -17.15
C GLU A 293 3.60 0.90 -17.71
N ARG A 294 3.63 1.95 -16.89
CA ARG A 294 4.04 3.28 -17.36
C ARG A 294 5.49 3.30 -17.84
N GLN A 295 6.38 2.56 -17.18
CA GLN A 295 7.75 2.35 -17.63
C GLN A 295 7.75 1.67 -18.99
N TRP A 296 6.98 0.59 -19.17
CA TRP A 296 6.84 -0.06 -20.47
C TRP A 296 6.37 0.89 -21.59
N ARG A 297 5.40 1.77 -21.28
CA ARG A 297 4.92 2.80 -22.22
C ARG A 297 5.93 3.87 -22.59
N CYS A 298 7.07 3.96 -21.92
CA CYS A 298 8.15 4.85 -22.34
C CYS A 298 8.86 4.35 -23.60
N ALA A 299 8.77 3.05 -23.93
CA ALA A 299 9.44 2.48 -25.09
C ALA A 299 8.91 3.03 -26.43
N THR A 300 7.66 3.49 -26.51
CA THR A 300 7.11 4.14 -27.72
C THR A 300 7.33 5.65 -27.75
N ARG A 301 7.99 6.23 -26.74
CA ARG A 301 8.24 7.68 -26.70
C ARG A 301 9.56 7.99 -27.38
N SER A 302 9.72 9.23 -27.85
CA SER A 302 10.96 9.71 -28.47
C SER A 302 12.21 9.49 -27.59
N GLN A 303 12.07 9.55 -26.27
CA GLN A 303 13.17 9.36 -25.32
C GLN A 303 13.57 7.89 -25.09
N GLY A 304 12.74 6.93 -25.51
CA GLY A 304 12.92 5.51 -25.26
C GLY A 304 12.72 5.11 -23.79
N LEU A 305 12.75 3.80 -23.56
CA LEU A 305 12.75 3.17 -22.24
C LEU A 305 14.18 2.94 -21.77
N ARG A 306 14.56 3.55 -20.65
CA ARG A 306 15.88 3.32 -20.03
C ARG A 306 15.80 2.18 -19.02
N VAL A 307 16.67 1.19 -19.19
CA VAL A 307 16.70 -0.02 -18.34
C VAL A 307 17.26 0.31 -16.95
N ALA A 308 18.35 1.08 -16.89
CA ALA A 308 19.00 1.48 -15.65
C ALA A 308 18.59 2.91 -15.22
N ALA A 309 17.68 3.01 -14.26
CA ALA A 309 17.41 4.26 -13.55
C ALA A 309 17.62 4.06 -12.05
N ASN A 310 18.22 5.06 -11.40
CA ASN A 310 18.39 5.06 -9.93
C ASN A 310 17.07 4.66 -9.24
N PRO A 311 17.05 3.56 -8.47
CA PRO A 311 15.82 2.99 -7.94
C PRO A 311 15.07 4.00 -7.07
N LEU A 312 15.80 4.79 -6.28
CA LEU A 312 15.23 5.82 -5.40
C LEU A 312 14.66 7.01 -6.19
N LYS A 313 15.37 7.49 -7.22
CA LYS A 313 14.93 8.65 -8.01
C LYS A 313 13.57 8.37 -8.64
N HIS A 314 13.39 7.18 -9.21
CA HIS A 314 12.15 6.82 -9.87
C HIS A 314 10.98 6.62 -8.88
N ILE A 315 11.25 6.20 -7.65
CA ILE A 315 10.22 6.07 -6.60
C ILE A 315 9.66 7.45 -6.24
N PHE A 316 10.52 8.45 -5.98
CA PHE A 316 10.07 9.79 -5.60
C PHE A 316 9.51 10.63 -6.76
N THR A 317 9.81 10.27 -8.01
CA THR A 317 9.32 11.01 -9.18
C THR A 317 7.92 10.56 -9.60
N HIS A 318 7.46 9.37 -9.17
CA HIS A 318 6.17 8.85 -9.62
C HIS A 318 5.00 9.36 -8.76
N PRO A 319 4.02 10.08 -9.34
CA PRO A 319 2.97 10.76 -8.57
C PRO A 319 2.10 9.80 -7.76
N LEU A 320 1.81 8.59 -8.27
CA LEU A 320 1.01 7.60 -7.52
C LEU A 320 1.70 7.12 -6.24
N TYR A 321 3.03 6.98 -6.26
CA TYR A 321 3.78 6.57 -5.06
C TYR A 321 3.83 7.70 -4.06
N LEU A 322 4.04 8.94 -4.51
CA LEU A 322 4.02 10.11 -3.63
C LEU A 322 2.65 10.26 -2.96
N ILE A 323 1.56 10.10 -3.72
CA ILE A 323 0.19 10.11 -3.16
C ILE A 323 0.03 9.00 -2.11
N LEU A 324 0.44 7.77 -2.41
CA LEU A 324 0.33 6.66 -1.46
C LEU A 324 1.20 6.88 -0.21
N PHE A 325 2.41 7.41 -0.38
CA PHE A 325 3.35 7.70 0.68
C PHE A 325 2.84 8.78 1.63
N VAL A 326 2.15 9.79 1.12
CA VAL A 326 1.50 10.84 1.94
C VAL A 326 0.19 10.34 2.55
N ALA A 327 -0.61 9.58 1.80
CA ALA A 327 -1.90 9.09 2.26
C ALA A 327 -1.79 8.11 3.45
N LYS A 328 -0.74 7.29 3.50
CA LYS A 328 -0.52 6.34 4.60
C LYS A 328 -0.45 6.99 6.00
N PRO A 329 0.53 7.86 6.28
CA PRO A 329 0.62 8.51 7.59
C PRO A 329 -0.58 9.41 7.84
N PHE A 330 -1.12 10.06 6.81
CA PHE A 330 -2.30 10.90 6.95
C PHE A 330 -3.55 10.12 7.38
N LEU A 331 -3.84 8.97 6.76
CA LEU A 331 -5.00 8.14 7.10
C LEU A 331 -4.83 7.43 8.44
N HIS A 332 -3.60 7.04 8.80
CA HIS A 332 -3.30 6.53 10.15
C HIS A 332 -3.45 7.60 11.22
N TRP A 333 -3.01 8.82 10.93
CA TRP A 333 -3.20 9.96 11.82
C TRP A 333 -4.69 10.29 11.99
N MET A 334 -5.47 10.35 10.91
CA MET A 334 -6.93 10.55 10.99
C MET A 334 -7.64 9.44 11.77
N PHE A 335 -7.13 8.20 11.69
CA PHE A 335 -7.58 7.12 12.55
C PHE A 335 -7.26 7.39 14.01
N GLY A 336 -6.06 7.86 14.34
CA GLY A 336 -5.69 8.31 15.68
C GLY A 336 -6.60 9.41 16.22
N LEU A 337 -7.02 10.37 15.39
CA LEU A 337 -7.99 11.42 15.78
C LEU A 337 -9.39 10.88 16.10
N SER A 338 -9.71 9.67 15.65
CA SER A 338 -11.04 9.08 15.83
C SER A 338 -11.28 8.57 17.25
N PHE A 339 -10.24 8.47 18.08
CA PHE A 339 -10.37 8.06 19.47
C PHE A 339 -9.38 8.77 20.39
N ASP A 340 -9.71 8.84 21.67
CA ASP A 340 -8.82 9.27 22.75
C ASP A 340 -8.79 8.21 23.84
N ILE A 341 -7.62 8.02 24.42
CA ILE A 341 -7.41 7.04 25.48
C ILE A 341 -7.05 7.81 26.74
N ARG A 342 -7.94 7.71 27.72
CA ARG A 342 -7.76 8.32 29.03
C ARG A 342 -7.47 7.25 30.07
N THR A 343 -6.42 7.49 30.82
CA THR A 343 -6.03 6.67 31.96
C THR A 343 -6.42 7.38 33.24
N TYR A 344 -7.21 6.71 34.09
CA TYR A 344 -7.58 7.23 35.40
C TYR A 344 -6.79 6.49 36.47
N ALA A 345 -6.04 7.24 37.28
CA ALA A 345 -5.33 6.70 38.44
C ALA A 345 -6.24 6.75 39.67
N ILE A 346 -6.34 5.63 40.40
CA ILE A 346 -6.98 5.53 41.71
C ILE A 346 -5.89 5.11 42.69
N ASN A 347 -5.61 5.92 43.71
CA ASN A 347 -4.57 5.67 44.72
C ASN A 347 -3.19 5.35 44.10
N ASP A 348 -2.73 6.17 43.15
CA ASP A 348 -1.46 6.01 42.41
C ASP A 348 -1.33 4.71 41.60
N THR A 349 -2.42 3.94 41.45
CA THR A 349 -2.50 2.77 40.59
C THR A 349 -3.44 3.03 39.42
N LEU A 350 -3.15 2.44 38.25
CA LEU A 350 -3.98 2.58 37.06
C LEU A 350 -5.34 1.87 37.31
N GLY A 351 -6.39 2.66 37.58
CA GLY A 351 -7.69 2.14 38.01
C GLY A 351 -8.50 1.59 36.84
N PHE A 352 -8.76 2.43 35.84
CA PHE A 352 -9.48 2.05 34.63
C PHE A 352 -8.97 2.82 33.41
N LEU A 353 -9.12 2.19 32.25
CA LEU A 353 -8.78 2.78 30.96
C LEU A 353 -10.08 3.10 30.23
N SER A 354 -10.19 4.32 29.74
CA SER A 354 -11.38 4.80 29.04
C SER A 354 -11.03 5.11 27.60
N ILE A 355 -11.85 4.63 26.68
CA ILE A 355 -11.70 4.89 25.25
C ILE A 355 -12.89 5.75 24.83
N SER A 356 -12.61 6.96 24.37
CA SER A 356 -13.60 7.86 23.79
C SER A 356 -13.48 7.80 22.28
N MET A 357 -14.56 7.50 21.57
CA MET A 357 -14.62 7.51 20.11
C MET A 357 -15.34 8.77 19.65
N PHE A 358 -14.76 9.53 18.72
CA PHE A 358 -15.35 10.79 18.25
C PHE A 358 -16.03 10.60 16.91
N THR A 359 -17.36 10.77 16.88
CA THR A 359 -18.19 10.43 15.72
C THR A 359 -17.82 11.25 14.48
N ALA A 360 -17.56 12.55 14.61
CA ALA A 360 -17.22 13.43 13.48
C ALA A 360 -15.88 13.05 12.82
N GLN A 361 -14.90 12.63 13.62
CA GLN A 361 -13.56 12.26 13.18
C GLN A 361 -13.59 10.90 12.48
N ILE A 362 -14.42 9.96 12.96
CA ILE A 362 -14.68 8.70 12.23
C ILE A 362 -15.31 9.01 10.86
N TRP A 363 -16.26 9.95 10.77
CA TRP A 363 -16.82 10.35 9.47
C TRP A 363 -15.80 11.03 8.56
N ASN A 364 -14.95 11.91 9.09
CA ASN A 364 -13.84 12.51 8.34
C ASN A 364 -12.93 11.42 7.74
N LEU A 365 -12.59 10.41 8.54
CA LEU A 365 -11.82 9.25 8.07
C LEU A 365 -12.56 8.46 6.98
N CYS A 366 -13.88 8.26 7.11
CA CYS A 366 -14.70 7.61 6.09
C CYS A 366 -14.66 8.37 4.75
N ILE A 367 -14.79 9.70 4.79
CA ILE A 367 -14.71 10.55 3.60
C ILE A 367 -13.33 10.44 2.95
N ALA A 368 -12.26 10.51 3.76
CA ALA A 368 -10.90 10.36 3.26
C ALA A 368 -10.65 8.98 2.63
N LEU A 369 -11.15 7.90 3.25
CA LEU A 369 -11.08 6.54 2.72
C LEU A 369 -11.91 6.38 1.43
N PHE A 370 -13.08 7.01 1.34
CA PHE A 370 -13.90 7.02 0.14
C PHE A 370 -13.17 7.71 -1.03
N ILE A 371 -12.54 8.86 -0.78
CA ILE A 371 -11.72 9.57 -1.77
C ILE A 371 -10.54 8.70 -2.21
N PHE A 372 -9.84 8.08 -1.26
CA PHE A 372 -8.72 7.19 -1.53
C PHE A 372 -9.15 5.97 -2.37
N ALA A 373 -10.21 5.28 -1.98
CA ALA A 373 -10.76 4.12 -2.71
C ALA A 373 -11.24 4.51 -4.11
N SER A 374 -11.92 5.66 -4.25
CA SER A 374 -12.37 6.19 -5.54
C SER A 374 -11.19 6.51 -6.46
N PHE A 375 -10.14 7.13 -5.93
CA PHE A 375 -8.92 7.42 -6.69
C PHE A 375 -8.26 6.14 -7.23
N PHE A 376 -8.01 5.14 -6.38
CA PHE A 376 -7.42 3.89 -6.83
C PHE A 376 -8.34 3.09 -7.77
N THR A 377 -9.65 3.15 -7.57
CA THR A 377 -10.63 2.57 -8.50
C THR A 377 -10.55 3.25 -9.87
N PHE A 378 -10.54 4.59 -9.92
CA PHE A 378 -10.44 5.34 -11.16
C PHE A 378 -9.14 5.02 -11.91
N VAL A 379 -8.00 5.03 -11.21
CA VAL A 379 -6.70 4.75 -11.85
C VAL A 379 -6.62 3.30 -12.36
N THR A 380 -7.20 2.32 -11.66
CA THR A 380 -7.18 0.91 -12.10
C THR A 380 -8.13 0.61 -13.26
N LEU A 381 -9.20 1.40 -13.41
CA LEU A 381 -10.16 1.27 -14.51
C LEU A 381 -9.69 2.00 -15.77
N ARG A 382 -8.76 2.95 -15.66
CA ARG A 382 -8.23 3.71 -16.80
C ARG A 382 -7.56 2.76 -17.82
N ARG A 383 -8.02 2.84 -19.06
CA ARG A 383 -7.46 2.08 -20.18
C ARG A 383 -6.34 2.88 -20.86
N PRO A 384 -5.17 2.27 -21.15
CA PRO A 384 -4.17 2.91 -21.98
C PRO A 384 -4.64 2.99 -23.44
N HIS A 385 -4.50 4.16 -24.06
CA HIS A 385 -4.65 4.34 -25.50
C HIS A 385 -3.26 4.27 -26.14
N SER A 386 -2.98 3.16 -26.82
CA SER A 386 -1.74 2.93 -27.56
C SER A 386 -1.78 1.53 -28.19
N PRO A 387 -1.22 1.35 -29.41
CA PRO A 387 -1.09 0.05 -30.05
C PRO A 387 -0.14 -0.90 -29.31
N GLN A 388 0.73 -0.38 -28.42
CA GLN A 388 1.66 -1.20 -27.67
C GLN A 388 0.92 -2.17 -26.72
N PRO A 389 1.24 -3.47 -26.72
CA PRO A 389 0.57 -4.44 -25.85
C PRO A 389 0.78 -4.11 -24.37
N ALA A 390 -0.27 -4.23 -23.56
CA ALA A 390 -0.14 -4.05 -22.11
C ALA A 390 0.53 -5.25 -21.44
N ALA A 391 1.52 -4.97 -20.59
CA ALA A 391 2.31 -5.99 -19.90
C ALA A 391 2.06 -6.00 -18.38
N TYR A 392 1.83 -4.83 -17.78
CA TYR A 392 1.55 -4.67 -16.34
C TYR A 392 2.57 -5.37 -15.43
N GLY A 393 3.83 -5.42 -15.85
CA GLY A 393 4.91 -6.09 -15.13
C GLY A 393 4.89 -7.61 -15.21
N HIS A 394 4.08 -8.23 -16.07
CA HIS A 394 4.12 -9.68 -16.31
C HIS A 394 5.38 -10.08 -17.07
N LEU A 395 6.24 -10.85 -16.42
CA LEU A 395 7.62 -11.09 -16.86
C LEU A 395 7.67 -11.88 -18.18
N GLN A 396 6.84 -12.93 -18.30
CA GLN A 396 6.75 -13.69 -19.55
C GLN A 396 6.22 -12.84 -20.72
N THR A 397 5.27 -11.94 -20.46
CA THR A 397 4.78 -11.03 -21.51
C THR A 397 5.88 -10.08 -21.93
N LEU A 398 6.62 -9.49 -20.99
CA LEU A 398 7.77 -8.64 -21.32
C LEU A 398 8.83 -9.38 -22.12
N ALA A 399 9.17 -10.61 -21.76
CA ALA A 399 10.14 -11.41 -22.53
C ALA A 399 9.66 -11.80 -23.93
N ASN A 400 8.36 -11.84 -24.17
CA ASN A 400 7.81 -12.06 -25.51
C ASN A 400 7.79 -10.78 -26.36
N LEU A 401 7.74 -9.61 -25.71
CA LEU A 401 7.64 -8.29 -26.36
C LEU A 401 9.02 -7.64 -26.59
N VAL A 402 10.01 -7.99 -25.77
CA VAL A 402 11.38 -7.51 -25.84
C VAL A 402 12.23 -8.59 -26.51
N ASP A 403 12.57 -8.37 -27.77
CA ASP A 403 13.43 -9.25 -28.58
C ASP A 403 14.90 -8.79 -28.57
N GLU A 404 15.13 -7.49 -28.43
CA GLU A 404 16.47 -6.90 -28.31
C GLU A 404 16.63 -6.15 -26.98
N TRP A 405 17.67 -6.50 -26.21
CA TRP A 405 17.96 -5.89 -24.91
C TRP A 405 19.10 -4.88 -25.05
N SER A 406 18.79 -3.60 -24.82
CA SER A 406 19.76 -2.50 -24.88
C SER A 406 19.57 -1.54 -23.68
N PRO A 407 20.56 -0.68 -23.35
CA PRO A 407 20.43 0.28 -22.25
C PRO A 407 19.26 1.26 -22.42
N VAL A 408 18.94 1.59 -23.67
CA VAL A 408 17.79 2.40 -24.07
C VAL A 408 17.05 1.69 -25.19
N MET A 409 15.81 1.30 -24.94
CA MET A 409 14.99 0.52 -25.87
C MET A 409 13.85 1.37 -26.42
N TRP A 410 13.65 1.32 -27.73
CA TRP A 410 12.42 1.79 -28.37
C TRP A 410 11.62 0.61 -28.86
N TRP A 411 10.30 0.68 -28.78
CA TRP A 411 9.41 -0.38 -29.24
C TRP A 411 8.55 0.11 -30.39
N GLY A 412 8.44 -0.68 -31.46
CA GLY A 412 7.70 -0.30 -32.66
C GLY A 412 7.70 -1.38 -33.74
N HIS A 413 7.33 -0.97 -34.95
CA HIS A 413 7.38 -1.83 -36.13
C HIS A 413 8.83 -2.03 -36.57
N LYS A 414 9.23 -3.28 -36.84
CA LYS A 414 10.59 -3.61 -37.29
C LYS A 414 10.63 -3.97 -38.77
N GLU A 415 9.84 -4.98 -39.14
CA GLU A 415 9.93 -5.60 -40.46
C GLU A 415 8.55 -5.89 -41.01
N ASP A 416 8.39 -5.65 -42.31
CA ASP A 416 7.30 -6.19 -43.09
C ASP A 416 7.64 -7.63 -43.47
N GLY A 417 6.80 -8.58 -43.07
CA GLY A 417 6.97 -9.98 -43.41
C GLY A 417 5.73 -10.53 -44.11
N ILE A 418 5.94 -11.51 -44.98
CA ILE A 418 4.87 -12.28 -45.62
C ILE A 418 4.82 -13.65 -44.95
N PRO A 419 3.73 -14.06 -44.27
CA PRO A 419 2.43 -13.38 -44.20
C PRO A 419 2.25 -12.42 -43.01
N TYR A 420 3.23 -12.27 -42.11
CA TYR A 420 3.10 -11.48 -40.87
C TYR A 420 4.22 -10.46 -40.71
N CYS A 421 3.87 -9.26 -40.24
CA CYS A 421 4.84 -8.25 -39.82
C CYS A 421 5.48 -8.60 -38.47
N HIS A 422 6.59 -7.95 -38.15
CA HIS A 422 7.27 -8.07 -36.88
C HIS A 422 7.38 -6.73 -36.16
N ALA A 423 7.24 -6.78 -34.84
CA ALA A 423 7.38 -5.65 -33.94
C ALA A 423 8.11 -6.12 -32.68
N GLY A 424 8.92 -5.22 -32.13
CA GLY A 424 9.86 -5.55 -31.08
C GLY A 424 10.55 -4.31 -30.56
N THR A 425 11.59 -4.52 -29.76
CA THR A 425 12.45 -3.48 -29.20
C THR A 425 13.73 -3.30 -30.02
N SER A 426 14.29 -2.09 -30.10
CA SER A 426 15.61 -1.84 -30.70
C SER A 426 16.40 -0.77 -29.95
N ASP A 427 17.69 -0.66 -30.22
CA ASP A 427 18.63 0.35 -29.68
C ASP A 427 18.54 1.73 -30.36
N HIS A 428 17.64 1.87 -31.33
CA HIS A 428 17.34 3.13 -32.02
C HIS A 428 15.82 3.31 -32.16
N PRO A 429 15.34 4.55 -32.39
CA PRO A 429 13.92 4.81 -32.58
C PRO A 429 13.31 4.01 -33.73
N LEU A 430 12.21 3.29 -33.44
CA LEU A 430 11.46 2.50 -34.41
C LEU A 430 10.23 3.27 -34.91
N PRO A 431 9.76 3.01 -36.14
CA PRO A 431 8.51 3.54 -36.64
C PRO A 431 7.30 3.00 -35.89
N ASP A 432 6.19 3.75 -35.95
CA ASP A 432 4.94 3.36 -35.32
C ASP A 432 4.39 2.05 -35.91
N VAL A 433 3.65 1.33 -35.06
CA VAL A 433 3.00 0.07 -35.44
C VAL A 433 1.91 0.34 -36.47
N LYS A 434 2.00 -0.33 -37.62
CA LYS A 434 0.96 -0.35 -38.66
C LYS A 434 -0.29 -1.07 -38.16
N MET A 435 -1.44 -0.38 -38.10
CA MET A 435 -2.67 -0.89 -37.48
C MET A 435 -3.41 -1.95 -38.32
N ASP A 436 -3.17 -1.94 -39.62
CA ASP A 436 -3.76 -2.83 -40.62
C ASP A 436 -3.02 -4.18 -40.74
N CYS A 437 -1.77 -4.23 -40.28
CA CYS A 437 -0.91 -5.42 -40.31
C CYS A 437 -1.24 -6.44 -39.20
N VAL A 438 -1.02 -7.72 -39.51
CA VAL A 438 -1.04 -8.82 -38.53
C VAL A 438 0.40 -9.11 -38.13
N TYR A 439 0.67 -9.12 -36.82
CA TYR A 439 2.01 -9.31 -36.30
C TYR A 439 2.22 -10.69 -35.72
N ALA A 440 3.41 -11.25 -35.97
CA ALA A 440 3.89 -12.46 -35.34
C ALA A 440 5.30 -12.25 -34.79
N GLY A 441 5.60 -12.88 -33.66
CA GLY A 441 6.97 -12.92 -33.14
C GLY A 441 7.91 -13.59 -34.15
N SER A 442 9.19 -13.20 -34.12
CA SER A 442 10.20 -13.75 -35.01
C SER A 442 10.17 -15.28 -34.98
N GLY A 443 9.97 -15.91 -36.13
CA GLY A 443 10.06 -17.36 -36.30
C GLY A 443 11.49 -17.88 -36.32
N THR A 444 12.48 -16.98 -36.36
CA THR A 444 13.90 -17.36 -36.35
C THR A 444 14.39 -17.43 -34.91
N GLY A 445 14.38 -18.64 -34.36
CA GLY A 445 15.28 -19.02 -33.28
C GLY A 445 16.74 -19.00 -33.76
N SER A 446 17.27 -17.83 -34.14
CA SER A 446 18.72 -17.64 -34.19
C SER A 446 19.19 -17.31 -32.78
N LEU A 447 19.45 -18.37 -32.01
CA LEU A 447 20.60 -18.35 -31.12
C LEU A 447 21.81 -17.97 -31.97
N VAL A 448 22.09 -16.68 -32.11
CA VAL A 448 23.45 -16.25 -32.40
C VAL A 448 24.22 -16.57 -31.12
N PRO A 449 25.20 -17.49 -31.14
CA PRO A 449 26.09 -17.61 -30.01
C PRO A 449 26.83 -16.27 -29.90
N LEU A 450 26.60 -15.54 -28.81
CA LEU A 450 27.49 -14.46 -28.42
C LEU A 450 28.84 -15.12 -28.12
N SER A 451 29.79 -14.94 -29.05
CA SER A 451 31.21 -15.24 -28.88
C SER A 451 31.87 -14.26 -27.93
#